data_AF-A0A2E0HZ42-F1
#
_entry.id   AF-A0A2E0HZ42-F1
#
_cell.length_a   1.000
_cell.length_b   1.000
_cell.length_c   1.000
_cell.angle_alpha   90.00
_cell.angle_beta   90.00
_cell.angle_gamma   90.00
#
_symmetry.space_group_name_H-M   'P 1'
#
loop_
_entity.id
_entity.type
_entity.pdbx_description
1 polymer ?
#
loop_
_entity_poly.entity_id
_entity_poly.type
_entity_poly.pdbx_seq_one_letter_code
_entity_poly.pdbx_strand_id
1 'polypeptide(L)'
;MSLSDFLKYTVGKSVRLMDSEIDLSSYIPIDLSDSNVALESVDFETSKSFSSFINHFLNSHSKTIAYGGYMEKRLIYNRSIHFQNESLEQQRNIHLGLDLWCTEKTPVLAAFDGMVHSFKNNTAFGDYGPTLILEHHLQDFVFFTLYGHLSLDSIANLDIGQRIVAGAIVGRLGGPKVNGDYPPHLHFQIIEDLQGNFGDYPGVCNANAVEFYKDNCPDPNFILKLQ
;
A
#
# COMPACT_ATOMS: atom_id res chain seq x y z
N MET A 1 1.10 2.46 -25.93
CA MET A 1 0.78 1.45 -24.88
C MET A 1 0.72 2.23 -23.57
N SER A 2 -0.31 2.05 -22.75
CA SER A 2 -0.36 2.70 -21.43
C SER A 2 0.59 2.00 -20.44
N LEU A 3 0.92 2.64 -19.32
CA LEU A 3 1.67 1.98 -18.24
C LEU A 3 0.91 0.74 -17.74
N SER A 4 -0.41 0.84 -17.57
CA SER A 4 -1.28 -0.29 -17.21
C SER A 4 -1.14 -1.48 -18.17
N ASP A 5 -1.19 -1.24 -19.49
CA ASP A 5 -1.02 -2.30 -20.49
C ASP A 5 0.38 -2.93 -20.42
N PHE A 6 1.40 -2.10 -20.25
CA PHE A 6 2.79 -2.57 -20.10
C PHE A 6 2.93 -3.49 -18.88
N LEU A 7 2.47 -3.05 -17.71
CA LEU A 7 2.53 -3.82 -16.48
C LEU A 7 1.75 -5.14 -16.60
N LYS A 8 0.56 -5.10 -17.20
CA LYS A 8 -0.30 -6.27 -17.33
C LYS A 8 0.21 -7.32 -18.31
N TYR A 9 0.72 -6.90 -19.47
CA TYR A 9 1.02 -7.82 -20.57
C TYR A 9 2.51 -8.09 -20.76
N THR A 10 3.39 -7.22 -20.26
CA THR A 10 4.84 -7.33 -20.48
C THR A 10 5.58 -7.83 -19.24
N VAL A 11 5.08 -7.55 -18.03
CA VAL A 11 5.65 -8.13 -16.79
C VAL A 11 5.19 -9.59 -16.67
N GLY A 12 5.99 -10.50 -17.25
CA GLY A 12 5.63 -11.91 -17.40
C GLY A 12 5.63 -12.72 -16.10
N LYS A 13 6.55 -12.42 -15.16
CA LYS A 13 6.65 -13.13 -13.87
C LYS A 13 5.92 -12.37 -12.76
N SER A 14 5.33 -13.11 -11.82
CA SER A 14 4.75 -12.52 -10.60
C SER A 14 5.86 -11.84 -9.80
N VAL A 15 5.60 -10.60 -9.39
CA VAL A 15 6.47 -9.79 -8.53
C VAL A 15 6.14 -10.06 -7.07
N ARG A 16 7.18 -10.22 -6.25
CA ARG A 16 7.07 -10.52 -4.82
C ARG A 16 7.40 -9.29 -3.99
N LEU A 17 6.46 -8.86 -3.15
CA LEU A 17 6.64 -7.68 -2.28
C LEU A 17 6.88 -8.02 -0.81
N MET A 18 6.50 -9.22 -0.38
CA MET A 18 6.71 -9.69 0.98
C MET A 18 7.77 -10.79 0.97
N ASP A 19 8.33 -11.03 2.16
CA ASP A 19 9.30 -12.09 2.45
C ASP A 19 9.19 -13.31 1.50
N SER A 20 10.29 -13.64 0.84
CA SER A 20 10.34 -14.71 -0.16
C SER A 20 10.05 -16.08 0.44
N GLU A 21 10.19 -16.23 1.76
CA GLU A 21 9.90 -17.47 2.48
C GLU A 21 8.39 -17.71 2.69
N ILE A 22 7.52 -16.69 2.52
CA ILE A 22 6.07 -16.84 2.69
C ILE A 22 5.43 -17.30 1.36
N ASP A 23 5.05 -18.56 1.26
CA ASP A 23 4.47 -19.10 0.02
C ASP A 23 3.17 -18.36 -0.41
N LEU A 24 2.94 -18.21 -1.72
CA LEU A 24 1.72 -17.56 -2.26
C LEU A 24 0.43 -18.24 -1.80
N SER A 25 0.44 -19.55 -1.52
CA SER A 25 -0.72 -20.25 -0.95
C SER A 25 -1.10 -19.78 0.45
N SER A 26 -0.22 -19.04 1.14
CA SER A 26 -0.48 -18.42 2.44
C SER A 26 -1.20 -17.07 2.34
N TYR A 27 -1.48 -16.60 1.12
CA TYR A 27 -2.18 -15.36 0.85
C TYR A 27 -3.69 -15.64 0.70
N ILE A 28 -4.51 -14.66 1.06
CA ILE A 28 -5.96 -14.70 0.90
C ILE A 28 -6.53 -13.32 0.62
N PRO A 29 -7.47 -13.15 -0.33
CA PRO A 29 -8.11 -11.87 -0.54
C PRO A 29 -8.99 -11.49 0.67
N ILE A 30 -9.04 -10.21 1.00
CA ILE A 30 -9.93 -9.66 2.02
C ILE A 30 -10.70 -8.46 1.44
N ASP A 31 -11.98 -8.39 1.76
CA ASP A 31 -12.85 -7.26 1.45
C ASP A 31 -12.94 -6.36 2.67
N LEU A 32 -12.44 -5.13 2.55
CA LEU A 32 -12.49 -4.08 3.56
C LEU A 32 -13.41 -2.92 3.13
N SER A 33 -14.23 -3.14 2.11
CA SER A 33 -15.14 -2.13 1.58
C SER A 33 -16.26 -1.79 2.58
N ASP A 34 -16.89 -0.63 2.36
CA ASP A 34 -18.08 -0.19 3.10
C ASP A 34 -19.31 -1.08 2.89
N SER A 35 -19.24 -2.05 1.97
CA SER A 35 -20.28 -3.06 1.76
C SER A 35 -20.13 -4.33 2.61
N ASN A 36 -18.97 -4.51 3.27
CA ASN A 36 -18.73 -5.68 4.11
C ASN A 36 -19.37 -5.52 5.49
N VAL A 37 -20.52 -6.16 5.67
CA VAL A 37 -21.30 -6.17 6.93
C VAL A 37 -20.52 -6.66 8.15
N ALA A 38 -19.46 -7.46 7.97
CA ALA A 38 -18.63 -7.91 9.09
C ALA A 38 -17.88 -6.74 9.77
N LEU A 39 -17.66 -5.64 9.04
CA LEU A 39 -16.97 -4.45 9.53
C LEU A 39 -17.88 -3.53 10.36
N GLU A 40 -19.20 -3.69 10.33
CA GLU A 40 -20.13 -2.86 11.11
C GLU A 40 -19.87 -2.95 12.62
N SER A 41 -19.36 -4.10 13.06
CA SER A 41 -19.01 -4.35 14.47
C SER A 41 -17.60 -3.88 14.86
N VAL A 42 -16.80 -3.42 13.89
CA VAL A 42 -15.41 -3.00 14.11
C VAL A 42 -15.37 -1.53 14.47
N ASP A 43 -14.90 -1.25 15.67
CA ASP A 43 -14.55 0.10 16.09
C ASP A 43 -13.21 0.53 15.44
N PHE A 44 -13.26 1.56 14.59
CA PHE A 44 -12.08 2.07 13.90
C PHE A 44 -11.33 3.17 14.67
N GLU A 45 -11.78 3.60 15.86
CA GLU A 45 -11.12 4.68 16.62
C GLU A 45 -9.63 4.40 16.89
N THR A 46 -9.26 3.12 17.07
CA THR A 46 -7.86 2.70 17.24
C THR A 46 -7.52 1.48 16.39
N SER A 47 -6.22 1.27 16.14
CA SER A 47 -5.71 0.05 15.49
C SER A 47 -6.13 -1.26 16.17
N LYS A 48 -6.55 -1.27 17.44
CA LYS A 48 -6.72 -2.49 18.23
C LYS A 48 -7.83 -3.39 17.69
N SER A 49 -9.05 -2.87 17.58
CA SER A 49 -10.20 -3.66 17.13
C SER A 49 -10.03 -4.10 15.68
N PHE A 50 -9.47 -3.23 14.84
CA PHE A 50 -9.17 -3.58 13.46
C PHE A 50 -8.06 -4.64 13.35
N SER A 51 -7.03 -4.58 14.21
CA SER A 51 -5.99 -5.62 14.28
C SER A 51 -6.60 -6.96 14.71
N SER A 52 -7.51 -6.93 15.68
CA SER A 52 -8.25 -8.14 16.11
C SER A 52 -9.07 -8.73 14.96
N PHE A 53 -9.74 -7.89 14.16
CA PHE A 53 -10.49 -8.34 12.98
C PHE A 53 -9.58 -9.01 11.95
N ILE A 54 -8.49 -8.34 11.53
CA ILE A 54 -7.52 -8.89 10.56
C ILE A 54 -6.91 -10.20 11.06
N ASN A 55 -6.46 -10.23 12.33
CA ASN A 55 -5.87 -11.43 12.91
C ASN A 55 -6.87 -12.58 13.02
N HIS A 56 -8.12 -12.30 13.37
CA HIS A 56 -9.17 -13.31 13.40
C HIS A 56 -9.44 -13.87 12.00
N PHE A 57 -9.52 -13.01 10.99
CA PHE A 57 -9.70 -13.41 9.59
C PHE A 57 -8.55 -14.30 9.10
N LEU A 58 -7.29 -13.93 9.35
CA LEU A 58 -6.14 -14.74 8.97
C LEU A 58 -6.13 -16.12 9.66
N ASN A 59 -6.37 -16.13 10.97
CA ASN A 59 -6.37 -17.36 11.76
C ASN A 59 -7.49 -18.32 11.35
N SER A 60 -8.70 -17.82 11.09
CA SER A 60 -9.84 -18.67 10.71
C SER A 60 -9.64 -19.33 9.34
N HIS A 61 -8.81 -18.74 8.47
CA HIS A 61 -8.48 -19.30 7.15
C HIS A 61 -7.14 -20.04 7.11
N SER A 62 -6.39 -20.09 8.22
CA SER A 62 -5.02 -20.61 8.27
C SER A 62 -4.09 -19.94 7.25
N LYS A 63 -4.11 -18.60 7.21
CA LYS A 63 -3.35 -17.76 6.28
C LYS A 63 -2.42 -16.82 7.01
N THR A 64 -1.42 -16.32 6.30
CA THR A 64 -0.38 -15.43 6.85
C THR A 64 -0.53 -14.00 6.35
N ILE A 65 -0.99 -13.83 5.11
CA ILE A 65 -1.14 -12.51 4.47
C ILE A 65 -2.56 -12.38 3.92
N ALA A 66 -3.24 -11.29 4.30
CA ALA A 66 -4.50 -10.89 3.67
C ALA A 66 -4.20 -9.75 2.70
N TYR A 67 -4.81 -9.75 1.51
CA TYR A 67 -4.54 -8.73 0.50
C TYR A 67 -5.79 -8.19 -0.17
N GLY A 68 -5.72 -6.95 -0.67
CA GLY A 68 -6.82 -6.33 -1.39
C GLY A 68 -6.77 -4.81 -1.32
N GLY A 69 -7.88 -4.18 -1.72
CA GLY A 69 -8.07 -2.75 -1.50
C GLY A 69 -7.89 -1.83 -2.70
N TYR A 70 -7.45 -2.30 -3.85
CA TYR A 70 -7.33 -1.41 -5.01
C TYR A 70 -8.71 -0.88 -5.45
N MET A 71 -8.84 0.44 -5.47
CA MET A 71 -10.10 1.18 -5.72
C MET A 71 -11.23 0.82 -4.75
N GLU A 72 -10.89 0.37 -3.55
CA GLU A 72 -11.85 -0.01 -2.53
C GLU A 72 -12.27 1.21 -1.70
N LYS A 73 -13.58 1.43 -1.58
CA LYS A 73 -14.15 2.46 -0.72
C LYS A 73 -14.23 1.94 0.72
N ARG A 74 -13.52 2.54 1.67
CA ARG A 74 -13.43 2.03 3.05
C ARG A 74 -13.92 3.01 4.10
N LEU A 75 -14.50 2.46 5.17
CA LEU A 75 -14.96 3.22 6.33
C LEU A 75 -13.82 3.70 7.24
N ILE A 76 -12.68 2.99 7.26
CA ILE A 76 -11.58 3.26 8.19
C ILE A 76 -11.02 4.68 8.08
N TYR A 77 -11.06 5.30 6.90
CA TYR A 77 -10.51 6.65 6.69
C TYR A 77 -11.29 7.74 7.44
N ASN A 78 -12.57 7.48 7.76
CA ASN A 78 -13.42 8.44 8.46
C ASN A 78 -12.93 8.76 9.88
N ARG A 79 -12.04 7.94 10.46
CA ARG A 79 -11.49 8.18 11.80
C ARG A 79 -10.49 9.34 11.87
N SER A 80 -9.91 9.75 10.74
CA SER A 80 -8.87 10.79 10.71
C SER A 80 -9.33 12.05 10.00
N ILE A 81 -9.13 13.19 10.67
CA ILE A 81 -9.33 14.52 10.08
C ILE A 81 -8.49 14.74 8.82
N HIS A 82 -7.41 13.98 8.63
CA HIS A 82 -6.56 14.04 7.44
C HIS A 82 -7.32 13.67 6.15
N PHE A 83 -8.38 12.87 6.26
CA PHE A 83 -9.19 12.41 5.13
C PHE A 83 -10.58 13.04 5.08
N GLN A 84 -10.99 13.72 6.16
CA GLN A 84 -12.30 14.35 6.26
C GLN A 84 -12.35 15.65 5.44
N ASN A 85 -13.54 15.92 4.92
CA ASN A 85 -13.91 17.19 4.31
C ASN A 85 -15.37 17.48 4.69
N GLU A 86 -15.76 18.75 4.76
CA GLU A 86 -17.13 19.17 5.04
C GLU A 86 -18.11 18.66 3.97
N SER A 87 -17.67 18.54 2.72
CA SER A 87 -18.44 17.93 1.64
C SER A 87 -18.21 16.42 1.58
N LEU A 88 -19.31 15.65 1.66
CA LEU A 88 -19.30 14.18 1.54
C LEU A 88 -18.64 13.70 0.23
N GLU A 89 -18.85 14.43 -0.87
CA GLU A 89 -18.27 14.09 -2.18
C GLU A 89 -16.76 14.36 -2.25
N GLN A 90 -16.23 15.14 -1.31
CA GLN A 90 -14.80 15.46 -1.20
C GLN A 90 -14.08 14.62 -0.13
N GLN A 91 -14.81 13.79 0.63
CA GLN A 91 -14.20 12.88 1.58
C GLN A 91 -13.29 11.88 0.87
N ARG A 92 -12.07 11.74 1.37
CA ARG A 92 -11.09 10.81 0.82
C ARG A 92 -11.31 9.45 1.46
N ASN A 93 -11.96 8.54 0.75
CA ASN A 93 -12.26 7.20 1.26
C ASN A 93 -12.04 6.06 0.26
N ILE A 94 -11.56 6.35 -0.95
CA ILE A 94 -11.28 5.35 -1.99
C ILE A 94 -9.78 5.10 -2.03
N HIS A 95 -9.40 3.86 -1.76
CA HIS A 95 -8.01 3.43 -1.65
C HIS A 95 -7.35 3.25 -3.03
N LEU A 96 -6.16 3.80 -3.21
CA LEU A 96 -5.46 3.84 -4.49
C LEU A 96 -4.38 2.77 -4.66
N GLY A 97 -3.96 2.15 -3.55
CA GLY A 97 -2.97 1.09 -3.54
C GLY A 97 -3.58 -0.30 -3.39
N LEU A 98 -2.72 -1.26 -3.11
CA LEU A 98 -3.07 -2.59 -2.62
C LEU A 98 -2.38 -2.80 -1.27
N ASP A 99 -3.14 -3.31 -0.31
CA ASP A 99 -2.61 -3.62 1.01
C ASP A 99 -2.26 -5.08 1.15
N LEU A 100 -1.18 -5.36 1.87
CA LEU A 100 -0.75 -6.69 2.30
C LEU A 100 -0.65 -6.71 3.82
N TRP A 101 -1.73 -7.15 4.47
CA TRP A 101 -1.87 -7.22 5.92
C TRP A 101 -1.10 -8.42 6.46
N CYS A 102 -0.12 -8.16 7.33
CA CYS A 102 0.79 -9.19 7.85
C CYS A 102 1.38 -8.75 9.20
N THR A 103 2.23 -9.57 9.82
CA THR A 103 2.84 -9.25 11.11
C THR A 103 3.84 -8.09 11.01
N GLU A 104 3.97 -7.32 12.09
CA GLU A 104 5.00 -6.29 12.22
C GLU A 104 6.39 -6.88 11.96
N LYS A 105 7.31 -6.07 11.42
CA LYS A 105 8.69 -6.46 11.09
C LYS A 105 8.80 -7.50 9.98
N THR A 106 7.74 -7.85 9.27
CA THR A 106 7.85 -8.66 8.06
C THR A 106 8.70 -7.92 7.02
N PRO A 107 9.71 -8.57 6.40
CA PRO A 107 10.48 -7.98 5.30
C PRO A 107 9.61 -7.57 4.11
N VAL A 108 9.90 -6.39 3.55
CA VAL A 108 9.31 -5.86 2.32
C VAL A 108 10.38 -5.82 1.23
N LEU A 109 10.03 -6.28 0.04
CA LEU A 109 10.92 -6.44 -1.10
C LEU A 109 10.65 -5.39 -2.18
N ALA A 110 11.69 -4.95 -2.86
CA ALA A 110 11.58 -4.09 -4.03
C ALA A 110 10.87 -4.82 -5.19
N ALA A 111 9.86 -4.17 -5.77
CA ALA A 111 9.10 -4.70 -6.90
C ALA A 111 9.97 -4.84 -8.17
N PHE A 112 10.81 -3.85 -8.42
CA PHE A 112 11.65 -3.73 -9.61
C PHE A 112 13.02 -3.17 -9.24
N ASP A 113 13.96 -3.31 -10.16
CA ASP A 113 15.18 -2.51 -10.13
C ASP A 113 14.79 -1.03 -10.18
N GLY A 114 15.45 -0.22 -9.38
CA GLY A 114 15.13 1.19 -9.29
C GLY A 114 16.13 1.97 -8.47
N MET A 115 15.77 3.22 -8.22
CA MET A 115 16.52 4.10 -7.34
C MET A 115 15.59 4.75 -6.33
N VAL A 116 16.11 5.04 -5.14
CA VAL A 116 15.38 5.82 -4.13
C VAL A 116 15.09 7.21 -4.71
N HIS A 117 13.83 7.49 -5.01
CA HIS A 117 13.41 8.82 -5.44
C HIS A 117 13.31 9.73 -4.22
N SER A 118 12.57 9.29 -3.21
CA SER A 118 12.36 10.03 -1.96
C SER A 118 11.82 9.13 -0.86
N PHE A 119 11.87 9.61 0.38
CA PHE A 119 11.31 8.95 1.54
C PHE A 119 10.95 10.00 2.60
N LYS A 120 10.00 9.69 3.47
CA LYS A 120 9.55 10.58 4.55
C LYS A 120 8.88 9.78 5.66
N ASN A 121 8.90 10.32 6.87
CA ASN A 121 8.04 9.85 7.96
C ASN A 121 6.76 10.71 8.00
N ASN A 122 5.66 10.21 7.44
CA ASN A 122 4.36 10.89 7.35
C ASN A 122 3.56 10.66 8.63
N THR A 123 3.83 11.45 9.67
CA THR A 123 3.38 11.19 11.05
C THR A 123 1.95 11.61 11.37
N ALA A 124 1.16 12.08 10.38
CA ALA A 124 -0.22 12.43 10.64
C ALA A 124 -1.04 11.18 11.02
N PHE A 125 -2.04 11.34 11.89
CA PHE A 125 -2.88 10.21 12.29
C PHE A 125 -3.63 9.67 11.07
N GLY A 126 -3.61 8.35 10.86
CA GLY A 126 -4.17 7.72 9.66
C GLY A 126 -3.35 7.91 8.37
N ASP A 127 -2.20 8.58 8.42
CA ASP A 127 -1.29 8.68 7.26
C ASP A 127 -0.33 7.48 7.22
N TYR A 128 0.61 7.45 6.29
CA TYR A 128 1.45 6.28 6.03
C TYR A 128 2.47 5.95 7.12
N GLY A 129 2.90 6.92 7.94
CA GLY A 129 4.14 6.76 8.70
C GLY A 129 5.37 6.74 7.78
N PRO A 130 6.41 5.93 8.08
CA PRO A 130 7.57 5.79 7.22
C PRO A 130 7.22 5.26 5.82
N THR A 131 7.56 6.06 4.81
CA THR A 131 7.27 5.81 3.39
C THR A 131 8.54 5.88 2.57
N LEU A 132 8.68 4.94 1.62
CA LEU A 132 9.72 4.93 0.60
C LEU A 132 9.09 5.01 -0.78
N ILE A 133 9.65 5.84 -1.67
CA ILE A 133 9.29 5.89 -3.08
C ILE A 133 10.51 5.53 -3.92
N LEU A 134 10.36 4.53 -4.79
CA LEU A 134 11.36 4.14 -5.78
C LEU A 134 10.94 4.61 -7.17
N GLU A 135 11.90 5.13 -7.93
CA GLU A 135 11.77 5.43 -9.35
C GLU A 135 12.33 4.28 -10.18
N HIS A 136 11.60 3.91 -11.23
CA HIS A 136 11.90 2.78 -12.09
C HIS A 136 11.98 3.23 -13.55
N HIS A 137 12.96 2.67 -14.25
CA HIS A 137 13.16 2.88 -15.69
C HIS A 137 13.10 1.50 -16.34
N LEU A 138 11.95 1.16 -16.93
CA LEU A 138 11.75 -0.13 -17.62
C LEU A 138 11.28 0.14 -19.05
N GLN A 139 12.12 -0.24 -20.02
CA GLN A 139 11.89 0.07 -21.43
C GLN A 139 11.66 1.57 -21.63
N ASP A 140 10.52 1.96 -22.19
CA ASP A 140 10.15 3.35 -22.46
C ASP A 140 9.34 4.00 -21.32
N PHE A 141 9.16 3.30 -20.19
CA PHE A 141 8.38 3.78 -19.05
C PHE A 141 9.28 4.23 -17.90
N VAL A 142 8.98 5.43 -17.40
CA VAL A 142 9.39 5.91 -16.08
C VAL A 142 8.16 5.94 -15.20
N PHE A 143 8.24 5.30 -14.04
CA PHE A 143 7.15 5.25 -13.07
C PHE A 143 7.71 5.04 -11.67
N PHE A 144 6.85 5.12 -10.67
CA PHE A 144 7.23 5.05 -9.27
C PHE A 144 6.48 3.95 -8.55
N THR A 145 7.09 3.41 -7.49
CA THR A 145 6.40 2.57 -6.51
C THR A 145 6.53 3.17 -5.12
N LEU A 146 5.42 3.24 -4.40
CA LEU A 146 5.33 3.72 -3.02
C LEU A 146 5.14 2.53 -2.08
N TYR A 147 5.97 2.47 -1.04
CA TYR A 147 5.94 1.49 0.05
C TYR A 147 5.65 2.25 1.36
N GLY A 148 4.40 2.20 1.81
CA GLY A 148 3.95 2.85 3.05
C GLY A 148 4.04 1.93 4.27
N HIS A 149 3.77 2.50 5.46
CA HIS A 149 3.66 1.77 6.73
C HIS A 149 4.91 0.96 7.11
N LEU A 150 6.09 1.42 6.68
CA LEU A 150 7.35 0.81 7.05
C LEU A 150 7.73 1.16 8.50
N SER A 151 8.77 0.51 9.02
CA SER A 151 9.39 0.84 10.29
C SER A 151 10.33 2.05 10.14
N LEU A 152 10.54 2.80 11.24
CA LEU A 152 11.44 3.96 11.24
C LEU A 152 12.85 3.62 10.78
N ASP A 153 13.36 2.45 11.19
CA ASP A 153 14.69 1.98 10.82
C ASP A 153 14.82 1.75 9.30
N SER A 154 13.71 1.50 8.60
CA SER A 154 13.71 1.25 7.14
C SER A 154 14.10 2.48 6.33
N ILE A 155 13.90 3.69 6.89
CA ILE A 155 14.19 4.96 6.20
C ILE A 155 15.36 5.73 6.84
N ALA A 156 16.00 5.16 7.87
CA ALA A 156 17.00 5.88 8.66
C ALA A 156 18.34 6.08 7.93
N ASN A 157 18.70 5.18 7.02
CA ASN A 157 19.99 5.16 6.32
C ASN A 157 19.82 5.07 4.79
N LEU A 158 18.77 5.70 4.25
CA LEU A 158 18.55 5.78 2.81
C LEU A 158 19.15 7.06 2.25
N ASP A 159 19.74 6.95 1.06
CA ASP A 159 20.20 8.08 0.27
C ASP A 159 19.34 8.23 -0.98
N ILE A 160 18.94 9.46 -1.32
CA ILE A 160 18.28 9.74 -2.60
C ILE A 160 19.23 9.37 -3.74
N GLY A 161 18.73 8.65 -4.75
CA GLY A 161 19.49 8.10 -5.86
C GLY A 161 20.17 6.75 -5.55
N GLN A 162 20.07 6.23 -4.33
CA GLN A 162 20.55 4.89 -3.99
C GLN A 162 19.87 3.85 -4.88
N ARG A 163 20.67 3.00 -5.54
CA ARG A 163 20.15 1.90 -6.36
C ARG A 163 19.65 0.77 -5.48
N ILE A 164 18.49 0.22 -5.85
CA ILE A 164 17.89 -0.96 -5.23
C ILE A 164 17.56 -1.96 -6.35
N VAL A 165 17.94 -3.21 -6.13
CA VAL A 165 17.68 -4.32 -7.06
C VAL A 165 16.35 -4.98 -6.72
N ALA A 166 15.59 -5.42 -7.72
CA ALA A 166 14.36 -6.17 -7.56
C ALA A 166 14.56 -7.35 -6.59
N GLY A 167 13.60 -7.54 -5.68
CA GLY A 167 13.66 -8.59 -4.66
C GLY A 167 14.59 -8.30 -3.48
N ALA A 168 15.36 -7.21 -3.49
CA ALA A 168 16.11 -6.78 -2.31
C ALA A 168 15.16 -6.29 -1.21
N ILE A 169 15.54 -6.47 0.05
CA ILE A 169 14.78 -5.93 1.18
C ILE A 169 14.91 -4.41 1.17
N VAL A 170 13.78 -3.72 1.05
CA VAL A 170 13.69 -2.24 1.08
C VAL A 170 13.28 -1.71 2.45
N GLY A 171 12.80 -2.58 3.31
CA GLY A 171 12.37 -2.23 4.65
C GLY A 171 11.66 -3.38 5.35
N ARG A 172 11.08 -3.07 6.50
CA ARG A 172 10.24 -3.98 7.27
C ARG A 172 9.01 -3.25 7.75
N LEU A 173 7.89 -3.95 7.88
CA LEU A 173 6.63 -3.37 8.33
C LEU A 173 6.75 -2.71 9.71
N GLY A 174 6.19 -1.51 9.84
CA GLY A 174 6.05 -0.78 11.09
C GLY A 174 4.79 -1.20 11.86
N GLY A 175 4.82 -0.99 13.18
CA GLY A 175 3.67 -1.22 14.05
C GLY A 175 2.77 0.01 14.18
N PRO A 176 1.61 -0.13 14.85
CA PRO A 176 0.64 0.96 15.07
C PRO A 176 1.21 2.28 15.58
N LYS A 177 2.29 2.20 16.38
CA LYS A 177 2.96 3.37 16.97
C LYS A 177 3.65 4.29 15.95
N VAL A 178 3.95 3.79 14.75
CA VAL A 178 4.72 4.52 13.74
C VAL A 178 4.03 4.59 12.39
N ASN A 179 3.06 3.71 12.11
CA ASN A 179 2.43 3.58 10.79
C ASN A 179 1.09 4.31 10.67
N GLY A 180 0.79 5.31 11.52
CA GLY A 180 -0.49 6.02 11.51
C GLY A 180 -1.63 5.33 12.27
N ASP A 181 -1.30 4.45 13.24
CA ASP A 181 -2.24 3.66 14.04
C ASP A 181 -3.11 2.70 13.19
N TYR A 182 -2.48 2.01 12.25
CA TYR A 182 -3.07 0.89 11.52
C TYR A 182 -2.54 -0.46 12.05
N PRO A 183 -3.30 -1.55 11.90
CA PRO A 183 -2.72 -2.90 11.95
C PRO A 183 -1.50 -2.97 11.01
N PRO A 184 -0.44 -3.71 11.35
CA PRO A 184 0.72 -3.79 10.47
C PRO A 184 0.34 -4.33 9.08
N HIS A 185 0.76 -3.62 8.04
CA HIS A 185 0.54 -3.98 6.64
C HIS A 185 1.49 -3.18 5.76
N LEU A 186 1.70 -3.65 4.52
CA LEU A 186 2.29 -2.82 3.47
C LEU A 186 1.16 -2.15 2.70
N HIS A 187 1.21 -0.82 2.56
CA HIS A 187 0.52 -0.12 1.47
C HIS A 187 1.46 -0.08 0.27
N PHE A 188 1.08 -0.69 -0.84
CA PHE A 188 1.85 -0.67 -2.07
C PHE A 188 1.07 0.01 -3.19
N GLN A 189 1.70 0.97 -3.87
CA GLN A 189 1.06 1.71 -4.94
C GLN A 189 2.04 1.94 -6.10
N ILE A 190 1.56 1.76 -7.32
CA ILE A 190 2.27 2.12 -8.55
C ILE A 190 1.76 3.49 -8.98
N ILE A 191 2.64 4.38 -9.41
CA ILE A 191 2.31 5.78 -9.75
C ILE A 191 3.03 6.14 -11.06
N GLU A 192 2.30 6.63 -12.06
CA GLU A 192 2.88 7.08 -13.34
C GLU A 192 3.55 8.46 -13.18
N ASP A 193 2.79 9.45 -12.68
CA ASP A 193 3.29 10.80 -12.40
C ASP A 193 3.10 11.17 -10.93
N LEU A 194 4.20 11.54 -10.25
CA LEU A 194 4.17 12.02 -8.86
C LEU A 194 3.61 13.44 -8.74
N GLN A 195 3.41 14.18 -9.83
CA GLN A 195 2.85 15.53 -9.83
C GLN A 195 3.62 16.51 -8.93
N GLY A 196 4.94 16.32 -8.85
CA GLY A 196 5.83 17.10 -8.00
C GLY A 196 5.81 16.73 -6.51
N ASN A 197 5.07 15.70 -6.10
CA ASN A 197 5.11 15.21 -4.71
C ASN A 197 6.47 14.57 -4.39
N PHE A 198 6.88 14.65 -3.12
CA PHE A 198 8.18 14.19 -2.65
C PHE A 198 8.08 13.57 -1.25
N GLY A 199 8.48 12.32 -1.12
CA GLY A 199 8.40 11.52 0.12
C GLY A 199 6.97 11.09 0.49
N ASP A 200 5.99 11.43 -0.33
CA ASP A 200 4.58 11.17 -0.11
C ASP A 200 3.85 11.19 -1.46
N TYR A 201 2.67 10.56 -1.54
CA TYR A 201 1.73 10.67 -2.65
C TYR A 201 0.35 10.20 -2.17
N PRO A 202 -0.77 10.81 -2.63
CA PRO A 202 -2.11 10.40 -2.20
C PRO A 202 -2.34 8.89 -2.33
N GLY A 203 -2.63 8.23 -1.19
CA GLY A 203 -3.05 6.82 -1.12
C GLY A 203 -4.54 6.62 -1.07
N VAL A 204 -5.27 7.71 -0.87
CA VAL A 204 -6.71 7.73 -0.76
C VAL A 204 -7.22 8.95 -1.52
N CYS A 205 -8.20 8.75 -2.39
CA CYS A 205 -8.89 9.81 -3.13
C CYS A 205 -10.37 9.89 -2.76
N ASN A 206 -11.02 10.95 -3.26
CA ASN A 206 -12.46 11.08 -3.22
C ASN A 206 -13.09 10.60 -4.53
N ALA A 207 -14.42 10.42 -4.54
CA ALA A 207 -15.16 9.87 -5.67
C ALA A 207 -14.96 10.65 -6.99
N ASN A 208 -14.76 11.96 -6.92
CA ASN A 208 -14.60 12.81 -8.10
C ASN A 208 -13.24 12.68 -8.78
N ALA A 209 -12.24 12.12 -8.08
CA ALA A 209 -10.88 11.98 -8.59
C ALA A 209 -10.55 10.54 -9.03
N VAL A 210 -11.48 9.59 -8.91
CA VAL A 210 -11.24 8.17 -9.20
C VAL A 210 -10.71 7.95 -10.60
N GLU A 211 -11.32 8.55 -11.62
CA GLU A 211 -10.90 8.30 -13.01
C GLU A 211 -9.46 8.76 -13.25
N PHE A 212 -9.09 9.94 -12.73
CA PHE A 212 -7.72 10.43 -12.80
C PHE A 212 -6.74 9.46 -12.13
N TYR A 213 -7.03 9.04 -10.90
CA TYR A 213 -6.13 8.17 -10.15
C TYR A 213 -6.11 6.73 -10.66
N LYS A 214 -7.16 6.26 -11.33
CA LYS A 214 -7.17 4.94 -11.96
C LYS A 214 -6.22 4.87 -13.15
N ASP A 215 -6.08 5.97 -13.88
CA ASP A 215 -5.09 6.09 -14.94
C ASP A 215 -3.69 6.27 -14.34
N ASN A 216 -3.53 7.18 -13.37
CA ASN A 216 -2.21 7.51 -12.81
C ASN A 216 -1.67 6.48 -11.81
N CYS A 217 -2.53 5.65 -11.21
CA CYS A 217 -2.16 4.61 -10.24
C CYS A 217 -2.69 3.24 -10.70
N PRO A 218 -1.97 2.53 -11.59
CA PRO A 218 -2.38 1.23 -12.10
C PRO A 218 -2.59 0.18 -11.01
N ASP A 219 -3.47 -0.79 -11.27
CA ASP A 219 -3.74 -1.92 -10.37
C ASP A 219 -2.45 -2.71 -10.09
N PRO A 220 -1.98 -2.77 -8.84
CA PRO A 220 -0.81 -3.56 -8.48
C PRO A 220 -0.94 -5.04 -8.83
N ASN A 221 -2.14 -5.61 -8.89
CA ASN A 221 -2.33 -7.02 -9.25
C ASN A 221 -1.88 -7.35 -10.67
N PHE A 222 -1.73 -6.37 -11.57
CA PHE A 222 -1.13 -6.59 -12.88
C PHE A 222 0.28 -7.20 -12.79
N ILE A 223 1.04 -6.85 -11.74
CA ILE A 223 2.40 -7.37 -11.53
C ILE A 223 2.43 -8.45 -10.43
N LEU A 224 1.55 -8.37 -9.44
CA LEU A 224 1.54 -9.32 -8.32
C LEU A 224 0.91 -10.66 -8.69
N LYS A 225 -0.12 -10.66 -9.55
CA LYS A 225 -0.83 -11.87 -10.01
C LYS A 225 -1.35 -12.73 -8.85
N LEU A 226 -1.91 -12.06 -7.85
CA LEU A 226 -2.53 -12.70 -6.68
C LEU A 226 -3.97 -13.16 -6.97
N GLN A 227 -4.51 -12.80 -8.15
CA GLN A 227 -5.84 -13.16 -8.63
C GLN A 227 -5.74 -13.90 -9.96
#